data_AF-A0A2W6C1Z3-F1
#
_entry.id   AF-A0A2W6C1Z3-F1
#
_cell.length_a   1.000
_cell.length_b   1.000
_cell.length_c   1.000
_cell.angle_alpha   90.00
_cell.angle_beta   90.00
_cell.angle_gamma   90.00
#
_symmetry.space_group_name_H-M   'P 1'
#
loop_
_entity.id
_entity.type
_entity.pdbx_description
1 polymer ?
#
loop_
_entity_poly.entity_id
_entity_poly.type
_entity_poly.pdbx_seq_one_letter_code
_entity_poly.pdbx_strand_id
1 'polypeptide(L)'
;MARPIILGVVGDSAAGKTTMTRGLVRILGEQQVTAVSTDDYHCYDRKQRAERQITPLRPECNYLDIMSQHLRHLRQGEPILKPVYVHSDGTFGPPVYVDPKPFTIVEGLL
;
A
#
# COMPACT_ATOMS: atom_id res chain seq x y z
N MET A 1 3.59 -20.99 12.44
CA MET A 1 4.13 -20.45 11.18
C MET A 1 5.20 -19.40 11.50
N ALA A 2 6.19 -19.21 10.63
CA ALA A 2 7.15 -18.12 10.78
C ALA A 2 6.44 -16.77 10.60
N ARG A 3 6.84 -15.76 11.39
CA ARG A 3 6.22 -14.43 11.39
C ARG A 3 6.50 -13.69 10.07
N PRO A 4 5.49 -13.25 9.28
CA PRO A 4 5.67 -12.59 7.98
C PRO A 4 6.62 -11.41 8.00
N ILE A 5 7.59 -11.33 7.09
CA ILE A 5 8.55 -10.22 7.01
C ILE A 5 7.92 -9.05 6.24
N ILE A 6 7.96 -7.85 6.79
CA ILE A 6 7.52 -6.63 6.11
C ILE A 6 8.73 -5.89 5.56
N LEU A 7 8.69 -5.54 4.28
CA LEU A 7 9.68 -4.73 3.59
C LEU A 7 9.02 -3.44 3.06
N GLY A 8 9.47 -2.28 3.55
CA GLY A 8 9.02 -0.99 3.07
C GLY A 8 9.91 -0.45 1.95
N VAL A 9 9.29 0.02 0.86
CA VAL A 9 9.93 0.69 -0.28
C VAL A 9 9.32 2.09 -0.41
N VAL A 10 10.02 3.08 0.11
CA VAL A 10 9.52 4.47 0.23
C VAL A 10 10.36 5.42 -0.63
N GLY A 11 9.71 6.42 -1.20
CA GLY A 11 10.34 7.44 -2.05
C GLY A 11 9.32 8.20 -2.88
N ASP A 12 9.75 9.29 -3.53
CA ASP A 12 8.86 10.14 -4.32
C ASP A 12 8.30 9.42 -5.56
N SER A 13 7.24 9.97 -6.14
CA SER A 13 6.70 9.52 -7.41
C SER A 13 7.79 9.50 -8.49
N ALA A 14 7.74 8.51 -9.38
CA ALA A 14 8.74 8.28 -10.43
C ALA A 14 10.19 8.01 -9.95
N ALA A 15 10.45 7.79 -8.66
CA ALA A 15 11.78 7.45 -8.14
C ALA A 15 12.24 5.99 -8.43
N GLY A 16 11.52 5.24 -9.27
CA GLY A 16 11.86 3.85 -9.61
C GLY A 16 11.42 2.78 -8.60
N LYS A 17 10.64 3.14 -7.57
CA LYS A 17 10.11 2.22 -6.56
C LYS A 17 9.45 0.99 -7.16
N THR A 18 8.53 1.19 -8.11
CA THR A 18 7.79 0.11 -8.75
C THR A 18 8.72 -0.86 -9.50
N THR A 19 9.79 -0.34 -10.12
CA THR A 19 10.82 -1.18 -10.76
C THR A 19 11.54 -2.04 -9.72
N MET A 20 11.93 -1.45 -8.58
CA MET A 20 12.59 -2.17 -7.48
C MET A 20 11.65 -3.21 -6.84
N THR A 21 10.42 -2.83 -6.51
CA THR A 21 9.38 -3.73 -5.98
C THR A 21 9.14 -4.92 -6.89
N ARG A 22 9.00 -4.71 -8.20
CA ARG A 22 8.84 -5.81 -9.18
C ARG A 22 10.04 -6.76 -9.19
N GLY A 23 11.26 -6.21 -9.10
CA GLY A 23 12.49 -7.02 -8.98
C GLY A 23 12.49 -7.89 -7.73
N LEU A 24 12.14 -7.31 -6.58
CA LEU A 24 12.03 -8.02 -5.30
C LEU A 24 10.97 -9.13 -5.34
N VAL A 25 9.78 -8.84 -5.88
CA VAL A 25 8.70 -9.84 -6.07
C VAL A 25 9.19 -11.02 -6.91
N ARG A 26 9.92 -10.75 -8.00
CA ARG A 26 10.45 -11.80 -8.88
C ARG A 26 11.47 -12.70 -8.17
N ILE A 27 12.33 -12.12 -7.31
CA ILE A 27 13.35 -12.87 -6.56
C ILE A 27 12.72 -13.70 -5.45
N LEU A 28 11.76 -13.13 -4.71
CA LEU A 28 11.09 -13.79 -3.58
C LEU A 28 10.03 -14.81 -4.03
N GLY A 29 9.52 -14.67 -5.25
CA GLY A 29 8.45 -15.47 -5.83
C GLY A 29 7.07 -14.84 -5.59
N GLU A 30 6.29 -14.65 -6.65
CA GLU A 30 4.97 -13.98 -6.60
C GLU A 30 3.98 -14.63 -5.61
N GLN A 31 4.06 -15.95 -5.46
CA GLN A 31 3.21 -16.71 -4.53
C GLN A 31 3.56 -16.44 -3.07
N GLN A 32 4.77 -15.95 -2.78
CA GLN A 32 5.29 -15.70 -1.44
C GLN A 32 5.12 -14.24 -1.00
N VAL A 33 4.65 -13.36 -1.88
CA VAL A 33 4.57 -11.91 -1.63
C VAL A 33 3.13 -11.39 -1.62
N THR A 34 2.80 -10.68 -0.54
CA THR A 34 1.64 -9.79 -0.44
C THR A 34 2.11 -8.36 -0.74
N ALA A 35 1.57 -7.72 -1.77
CA ALA A 35 1.88 -6.32 -2.10
C ALA A 35 0.82 -5.38 -1.52
N VAL A 36 1.26 -4.30 -0.88
CA VAL A 36 0.40 -3.24 -0.32
C VAL A 36 0.89 -1.90 -0.83
N SER A 37 0.01 -1.11 -1.45
CA SER A 37 0.31 0.28 -1.80
C SER A 37 -0.14 1.18 -0.65
N THR A 38 0.67 2.17 -0.26
CA THR A 38 0.24 3.17 0.72
C THR A 38 -0.80 4.14 0.13
N ASP A 39 -0.82 4.28 -1.19
CA ASP A 39 -1.77 5.16 -1.89
C ASP A 39 -3.21 4.65 -1.79
N ASP A 40 -3.39 3.36 -1.50
CA ASP A 40 -4.70 2.76 -1.20
C ASP A 40 -5.36 3.39 0.04
N TYR A 41 -4.58 4.06 0.89
CA TYR A 41 -5.03 4.66 2.15
C TYR A 41 -5.24 6.17 2.06
N HIS A 42 -5.31 6.75 0.87
CA HIS A 42 -5.67 8.16 0.72
C HIS A 42 -7.06 8.46 1.32
N CYS A 43 -7.18 9.57 2.06
CA CYS A 43 -8.46 10.06 2.58
C CYS A 43 -9.35 10.66 1.50
N TYR A 44 -8.74 11.15 0.43
CA TYR A 44 -9.39 11.95 -0.60
C TYR A 44 -9.01 11.43 -1.98
N ASP A 45 -9.98 11.39 -2.90
CA ASP A 45 -9.73 11.09 -4.30
C ASP A 45 -9.00 12.26 -5.01
N ARG A 46 -8.60 12.07 -6.28
CA ARG A 46 -7.86 13.09 -7.03
C ARG A 46 -8.64 14.41 -7.18
N LYS A 47 -9.96 14.34 -7.37
CA LYS A 47 -10.82 15.53 -7.54
C LYS A 47 -10.96 16.29 -6.23
N GLN A 48 -11.24 15.58 -5.14
CA GLN A 48 -11.38 16.13 -3.80
C GLN A 48 -10.11 16.82 -3.32
N ARG A 49 -8.93 16.27 -3.63
CA ARG A 49 -7.64 16.91 -3.33
C ARG A 49 -7.45 18.21 -4.12
N ALA A 50 -7.83 18.23 -5.40
CA ALA A 50 -7.76 19.43 -6.22
C ALA A 50 -8.67 20.56 -5.70
N GLU A 51 -9.92 20.23 -5.34
CA GLU A 51 -10.88 21.18 -4.77
C GLU A 51 -10.39 21.80 -3.45
N ARG A 52 -9.67 21.01 -2.64
CA ARG A 52 -9.11 21.44 -1.34
C ARG A 52 -7.72 22.07 -1.45
N GLN A 53 -7.11 22.07 -2.64
CA GLN A 53 -5.73 22.52 -2.87
C GLN A 53 -4.70 21.82 -1.96
N ILE A 54 -4.83 20.50 -1.79
CA ILE A 54 -3.94 19.66 -0.97
C ILE A 54 -3.22 18.61 -1.82
N THR A 55 -2.05 18.15 -1.35
CA THR A 55 -1.29 17.07 -1.97
C THR A 55 -1.41 15.78 -1.14
N PRO A 56 -1.28 14.59 -1.76
CA PRO A 56 -1.32 13.32 -1.03
C PRO A 56 -0.11 13.11 -0.10
N LEU A 57 0.92 13.96 -0.18
CA LEU A 57 2.16 13.87 0.61
C LEU A 57 1.95 14.25 2.07
N ARG A 58 0.86 14.95 2.39
CA ARG A 58 0.55 15.33 3.76
C ARG A 58 0.08 14.11 4.56
N PRO A 59 0.63 13.84 5.76
CA PRO A 59 0.18 12.74 6.61
C PRO A 59 -1.34 12.75 6.86
N GLU A 60 -1.94 13.93 7.01
CA GLU A 60 -3.38 14.07 7.29
C GLU A 60 -4.27 13.73 6.09
N CYS A 61 -3.70 13.61 4.89
CA CYS A 61 -4.40 13.18 3.69
C CYS A 61 -4.44 11.66 3.52
N ASN A 62 -3.96 10.91 4.52
CA ASN A 62 -3.86 9.46 4.50
C ASN A 62 -4.37 8.86 5.82
N TYR A 63 -5.08 7.74 5.74
CA TYR A 63 -5.50 6.94 6.89
C TYR A 63 -4.33 6.12 7.45
N LEU A 64 -3.33 6.81 8.02
CA LEU A 64 -2.10 6.19 8.54
C LEU A 64 -2.36 5.25 9.72
N ASP A 65 -3.41 5.50 10.50
CA ASP A 65 -3.90 4.65 11.58
C ASP A 65 -4.44 3.31 11.05
N ILE A 66 -5.29 3.36 10.01
CA ILE A 66 -5.82 2.16 9.34
C ILE A 66 -4.69 1.40 8.65
N MET A 67 -3.78 2.10 7.96
CA MET A 67 -2.60 1.50 7.35
C MET A 67 -1.76 0.76 8.41
N SER A 68 -1.46 1.42 9.53
CA SER A 68 -0.69 0.82 10.63
C SER A 68 -1.38 -0.40 11.23
N GLN A 69 -2.70 -0.34 11.40
CA GLN A 69 -3.50 -1.48 11.86
C GLN A 69 -3.39 -2.66 10.89
N HIS A 70 -3.57 -2.42 9.58
CA HIS A 70 -3.49 -3.45 8.56
C HIS A 70 -2.09 -4.09 8.49
N LEU A 71 -1.02 -3.29 8.56
CA LEU A 71 0.35 -3.83 8.60
C LEU A 71 0.60 -4.69 9.85
N ARG A 72 0.00 -4.32 10.99
CA ARG A 72 0.07 -5.14 12.21
C ARG A 72 -0.64 -6.48 12.04
N HIS A 73 -1.85 -6.49 11.48
CA HIS A 73 -2.59 -7.73 11.19
C HIS A 73 -1.79 -8.64 10.25
N LEU A 74 -1.28 -8.10 9.14
CA LEU A 74 -0.44 -8.86 8.21
C LEU A 74 0.82 -9.43 8.88
N ARG A 75 1.47 -8.66 9.76
CA ARG A 75 2.64 -9.12 10.54
C ARG A 75 2.28 -10.22 11.56
N GLN A 76 1.02 -10.32 11.97
CA GLN A 76 0.49 -11.35 12.85
C GLN A 76 -0.02 -12.58 12.10
N GLY A 77 -0.05 -12.53 10.76
CA GLY A 77 -0.61 -13.62 9.96
C GLY A 77 -2.14 -13.54 9.87
N GLU A 78 -2.72 -12.36 10.09
CA GLU A 78 -4.15 -12.11 9.97
C GLU A 78 -4.48 -11.43 8.63
N PRO A 79 -5.55 -11.86 7.94
CA PRO A 79 -5.99 -11.25 6.69
C PRO A 79 -6.62 -9.86 6.91
N ILE A 80 -6.65 -9.06 5.85
CA ILE A 80 -7.25 -7.72 5.86
C ILE A 80 -8.22 -7.54 4.70
N LEU A 81 -9.17 -6.62 4.86
CA LEU A 81 -9.96 -6.08 3.77
C LEU A 81 -9.34 -4.73 3.38
N LYS A 82 -8.47 -4.75 2.37
CA LYS A 82 -7.63 -3.61 1.98
C LYS A 82 -8.41 -2.65 1.07
N PRO A 83 -8.38 -1.33 1.30
CA PRO A 83 -8.91 -0.37 0.34
C PRO A 83 -8.13 -0.41 -0.99
N VAL A 84 -8.70 0.20 -2.02
CA VAL A 84 -8.08 0.28 -3.35
C VAL A 84 -8.20 1.69 -3.89
N TYR A 85 -7.06 2.29 -4.23
CA TYR A 85 -7.00 3.53 -4.98
C TYR A 85 -6.65 3.24 -6.45
N VAL A 86 -7.52 3.67 -7.37
CA VAL A 86 -7.41 3.38 -8.80
C VAL A 86 -6.65 4.52 -9.47
N HIS A 87 -5.40 4.28 -9.88
CA HIS A 87 -4.57 5.34 -10.47
C HIS A 87 -5.06 5.85 -11.84
N SER A 88 -5.78 5.03 -12.61
CA SER A 88 -6.23 5.38 -13.96
C SER A 88 -7.18 6.58 -13.97
N ASP A 89 -8.14 6.62 -13.05
CA ASP A 89 -9.10 7.72 -12.91
C ASP A 89 -8.91 8.54 -11.62
N GLY A 90 -8.12 8.04 -10.67
CA GLY A 90 -7.83 8.70 -9.40
C GLY A 90 -8.97 8.58 -8.40
N THR A 91 -9.79 7.52 -8.49
CA THR A 91 -10.94 7.26 -7.62
C THR A 91 -10.73 6.04 -6.71
N PHE A 92 -11.70 5.76 -5.83
CA PHE A 92 -11.66 4.59 -4.94
C PHE A 92 -12.43 3.42 -5.55
N GLY A 93 -11.79 2.24 -5.54
CA GLY A 93 -12.40 0.98 -5.95
C GLY A 93 -13.01 0.21 -4.78
N PRO A 94 -13.68 -0.93 -5.06
CA PRO A 94 -14.11 -1.85 -4.02
C PRO A 94 -12.87 -2.41 -3.28
N PRO A 95 -12.97 -2.65 -1.96
CA PRO A 95 -11.86 -3.21 -1.22
C PRO A 95 -11.60 -4.66 -1.63
N VAL A 96 -10.35 -5.10 -1.46
CA VAL A 96 -9.90 -6.44 -1.81
C VAL A 96 -9.49 -7.20 -0.56
N TYR A 97 -9.93 -8.44 -0.45
CA TYR A 97 -9.50 -9.34 0.62
C TYR A 97 -8.06 -9.79 0.35
N VAL A 98 -7.20 -9.68 1.35
CA VAL A 98 -5.76 -9.96 1.22
C VAL A 98 -5.33 -10.90 2.32
N ASP A 99 -4.85 -12.08 1.92
CA ASP A 99 -4.22 -13.03 2.81
C ASP A 99 -2.74 -12.68 3.05
N PRO A 100 -2.24 -12.89 4.28
CA PRO A 100 -0.83 -12.67 4.59
C PRO A 100 0.03 -13.81 4.02
N LYS A 101 1.12 -13.43 3.36
CA LYS A 101 2.14 -14.33 2.83
C LYS A 101 3.45 -14.18 3.59
N PRO A 102 4.46 -15.05 3.38
CA PRO A 102 5.74 -14.96 4.08
C PRO A 102 6.42 -13.59 3.99
N PHE A 103 6.24 -12.87 2.87
CA PHE A 103 6.72 -11.51 2.67
C PHE A 103 5.57 -10.56 2.37
N THR A 104 5.55 -9.40 3.04
CA THR A 104 4.70 -8.27 2.67
C THR A 104 5.58 -7.13 2.19
N ILE A 105 5.38 -6.68 0.96
CA ILE A 105 6.07 -5.50 0.42
C ILE A 105 5.09 -4.33 0.45
N VAL A 106 5.50 -3.25 1.10
CA VAL A 106 4.76 -2.00 1.20
C VAL A 106 5.45 -0.97 0.32
N GLU A 107 4.77 -0.41 -0.66
CA GLU A 107 5.31 0.63 -1.55
C GLU A 107 4.48 1.90 -1.46
N GLY A 108 5.15 3.05 -1.43
CA GLY A 108 4.50 4.33 -1.70
C GLY A 108 5.27 5.55 -1.23
N LEU A 109 4.54 6.62 -0.94
CA LEU A 109 5.09 7.95 -0.65
C LEU A 109 5.46 8.18 0.82
N LEU A 110 4.88 7.38 1.73
CA LEU A 110 4.95 7.54 3.18
C LEU A 110 5.43 6.26 3.87
#